data_AF-A0A960IY66-F1
#
_entry.id   AF-A0A960IY66-F1
#
_cell.length_a   1.000
_cell.length_b   1.000
_cell.length_c   1.000
_cell.angle_alpha   90.00
_cell.angle_beta   90.00
_cell.angle_gamma   90.00
#
_symmetry.space_group_name_H-M   'P 1'
#
loop_
_entity.id
_entity.type
_entity.pdbx_description
1 polymer ?
#
loop_
_entity_poly.entity_id
_entity_poly.type
_entity_poly.pdbx_seq_one_letter_code
_entity_poly.pdbx_strand_id
1 'polypeptide(L)'
;RFRCQGTEIGSQFAMSGVVVRALESAEECHAVAELYGEIWATPNGEQPFPGEVLVALADSGNYAVGAFAGGGATGHGALVGGAAGWLGTDVSGARFLHSHVAGVRPGRQGRGIGSALKQHQRDWARGAGLAEVRWTFDPLIRRNAWFNLTRLGAVGVRYVEDFYGVLDDAVNAGDQTDRLVVHWAVDGEPTAETGPPAGGAYPVLDTDRDGGPVLLDGEPPDGDLALWLPEDIEALRRTDADVARRWRAAQRAVLVPAFARGYRAVSLSPDGWLRLAR
;
A
#
# COMPACT_ATOMS: atom_id res chain seq x y z
N ARG A 1 -11.61 -31.67 6.39
CA ARG A 1 -10.49 -31.25 5.52
C ARG A 1 -10.71 -29.78 5.25
N PHE A 2 -9.82 -28.92 5.73
CA PHE A 2 -9.83 -27.50 5.39
C PHE A 2 -9.90 -27.40 3.86
N ARG A 3 -10.92 -26.70 3.35
CA ARG A 3 -11.13 -26.53 1.92
C ARG A 3 -11.58 -25.09 1.74
N CYS A 4 -10.62 -24.20 1.48
CA CYS A 4 -10.90 -22.80 1.21
C CYS A 4 -11.94 -22.69 0.10
N GLN A 5 -13.08 -22.09 0.42
CA GLN A 5 -14.22 -22.02 -0.50
C GLN A 5 -14.14 -20.82 -1.47
N GLY A 6 -13.16 -19.91 -1.30
CA GLY A 6 -13.12 -18.61 -1.98
C GLY A 6 -12.18 -18.46 -3.19
N THR A 7 -11.52 -19.51 -3.66
CA THR A 7 -10.20 -19.35 -4.31
C THR A 7 -10.03 -19.83 -5.75
N GLU A 8 -11.08 -20.28 -6.42
CA GLU A 8 -11.01 -20.59 -7.86
C GLU A 8 -11.24 -19.38 -8.78
N ILE A 9 -11.32 -18.17 -8.21
CA ILE A 9 -11.72 -16.95 -8.92
C ILE A 9 -10.50 -16.17 -9.47
N GLY A 10 -9.27 -16.64 -9.24
CA GLY A 10 -8.04 -16.02 -9.76
C GLY A 10 -7.27 -16.93 -10.70
N SER A 11 -6.86 -16.43 -11.86
CA SER A 11 -5.87 -17.11 -12.70
C SER A 11 -4.54 -17.23 -11.94
N GLN A 12 -3.90 -18.41 -11.98
CA GLN A 12 -2.53 -18.58 -11.48
C GLN A 12 -1.60 -17.67 -12.30
N PHE A 13 -1.17 -16.56 -11.71
CA PHE A 13 -0.23 -15.66 -12.38
C PHE A 13 1.19 -16.13 -12.17
N ALA A 14 1.80 -16.63 -13.25
CA ALA A 14 3.24 -16.79 -13.37
C ALA A 14 3.84 -15.48 -13.89
N MET A 15 3.97 -14.49 -13.01
CA MET A 15 4.76 -13.29 -13.29
C MET A 15 6.02 -13.34 -12.43
N SER A 16 7.18 -13.00 -12.98
CA SER A 16 8.46 -12.91 -12.25
C SER A 16 8.98 -14.21 -11.58
N GLY A 17 8.57 -15.39 -12.06
CA GLY A 17 9.03 -16.68 -11.52
C GLY A 17 8.44 -17.03 -10.15
N VAL A 18 7.37 -16.35 -9.74
CA VAL A 18 6.54 -16.71 -8.59
C VAL A 18 5.15 -17.14 -9.04
N VAL A 19 4.53 -18.02 -8.25
CA VAL A 19 3.11 -18.37 -8.36
C VAL A 19 2.39 -17.76 -7.17
N VAL A 20 1.42 -16.89 -7.43
CA VAL A 20 0.51 -16.37 -6.39
C VAL A 20 -0.72 -17.25 -6.37
N ARG A 21 -1.06 -17.79 -5.20
CA ARG A 21 -2.23 -18.66 -5.01
C ARG A 21 -2.82 -18.55 -3.62
N ALA A 22 -4.06 -18.98 -3.52
CA ALA A 22 -4.76 -19.30 -2.29
C ALA A 22 -3.90 -20.04 -1.27
N LEU A 23 -4.11 -19.74 0.01
CA LEU A 23 -3.63 -20.57 1.11
C LEU A 23 -4.59 -21.77 1.26
N GLU A 24 -4.05 -22.97 1.32
CA GLU A 24 -4.84 -24.22 1.26
C GLU A 24 -4.86 -25.00 2.57
N SER A 25 -4.15 -24.51 3.60
CA SER A 25 -4.09 -25.14 4.91
C SER A 25 -3.87 -24.11 6.02
N ALA A 26 -4.17 -24.53 7.26
CA ALA A 26 -3.82 -23.74 8.43
C ALA A 26 -2.30 -23.54 8.55
N GLU A 27 -1.51 -24.55 8.19
CA GLU A 27 -0.04 -24.47 8.17
C GLU A 27 0.45 -23.34 7.26
N GLU A 28 -0.10 -23.22 6.05
CA GLU A 28 0.26 -22.12 5.13
C GLU A 28 -0.18 -20.75 5.67
N CYS A 29 -1.34 -20.68 6.34
CA CYS A 29 -1.81 -19.46 6.99
C CYS A 29 -0.86 -19.01 8.10
N HIS A 30 -0.44 -19.93 8.97
CA HIS A 30 0.55 -19.63 10.02
C HIS A 30 1.92 -19.27 9.43
N ALA A 31 2.36 -19.93 8.36
CA ALA A 31 3.61 -19.59 7.68
C ALA A 31 3.59 -18.17 7.07
N VAL A 32 2.45 -17.73 6.52
CA VAL A 32 2.28 -16.34 6.05
C VAL A 32 2.30 -15.35 7.21
N ALA A 33 1.67 -15.68 8.34
CA ALA A 33 1.68 -14.82 9.53
C ALA A 33 3.09 -14.65 10.11
N GLU A 34 3.88 -15.73 10.16
CA GLU A 34 5.30 -15.69 10.53
C GLU A 34 6.10 -14.82 9.56
N LEU A 35 5.87 -14.97 8.24
CA LEU A 35 6.48 -14.12 7.23
C LEU A 35 6.12 -12.64 7.42
N TYR A 36 4.91 -12.30 7.85
CA TYR A 36 4.57 -10.92 8.19
C TYR A 36 5.37 -10.41 9.38
N GLY A 37 5.61 -11.24 10.40
CA GLY A 37 6.55 -10.91 11.47
C GLY A 37 7.96 -10.58 10.95
N GLU A 38 8.49 -11.38 10.00
CA GLU A 38 9.78 -11.09 9.34
C GLU A 38 9.78 -9.77 8.57
N ILE A 39 8.69 -9.46 7.85
CA ILE A 39 8.61 -8.29 6.95
C ILE A 39 8.52 -6.98 7.73
N TRP A 40 7.72 -6.95 8.79
CA TRP A 40 7.53 -5.76 9.61
C TRP A 40 8.50 -5.68 10.81
N ALA A 41 9.31 -6.73 11.01
CA ALA A 41 10.29 -6.86 12.10
C ALA A 41 9.69 -6.47 13.45
N THR A 42 8.52 -7.01 13.74
CA THR A 42 7.77 -6.80 14.97
C THR A 42 8.51 -7.39 16.19
N PRO A 43 8.46 -6.72 17.35
CA PRO A 43 9.11 -7.21 18.55
C PRO A 43 8.48 -8.51 19.05
N ASN A 44 9.27 -9.32 19.77
CA ASN A 44 8.81 -10.54 20.47
C ASN A 44 8.10 -11.60 19.60
N GLY A 45 8.26 -11.55 18.28
CA GLY A 45 7.60 -12.49 17.37
C GLY A 45 6.10 -12.20 17.19
N GLU A 46 5.63 -11.00 17.54
CA GLU A 46 4.25 -10.59 17.26
C GLU A 46 3.96 -10.70 15.75
N GLN A 47 2.79 -11.20 15.41
CA GLN A 47 2.37 -11.30 14.01
C GLN A 47 1.43 -10.13 13.73
N PRO A 48 1.78 -9.19 12.82
CA PRO A 48 0.91 -8.07 12.46
C PRO A 48 -0.47 -8.53 11.99
N PHE A 49 -0.54 -9.76 11.47
CA PHE A 49 -1.78 -10.39 11.07
C PHE A 49 -1.76 -11.88 11.44
N PRO A 50 -2.42 -12.29 12.55
CA PRO A 50 -2.31 -13.64 13.08
C PRO A 50 -2.80 -14.74 12.13
N GLY A 51 -2.18 -15.92 12.22
CA GLY A 51 -2.47 -17.06 11.34
C GLY A 51 -3.91 -17.57 11.45
N GLU A 52 -4.50 -17.58 12.64
CA GLU A 52 -5.88 -17.98 12.87
C GLU A 52 -6.89 -17.02 12.21
N VAL A 53 -6.55 -15.74 12.08
CA VAL A 53 -7.35 -14.77 11.34
C VAL A 53 -7.27 -15.04 9.83
N LEU A 54 -6.08 -15.37 9.32
CA LEU A 54 -5.89 -15.80 7.93
C LEU A 54 -6.72 -17.07 7.61
N VAL A 55 -6.72 -18.05 8.52
CA VAL A 55 -7.56 -19.25 8.43
C VAL A 55 -9.03 -18.87 8.31
N ALA A 56 -9.53 -18.00 9.20
CA ALA A 56 -10.93 -17.57 9.19
C ALA A 56 -11.30 -16.79 7.91
N LEU A 57 -10.40 -15.95 7.39
CA LEU A 57 -10.62 -15.24 6.13
C LEU A 57 -10.68 -16.20 4.95
N ALA A 58 -9.74 -17.14 4.87
CA ALA A 58 -9.68 -18.09 3.76
C ALA A 58 -10.90 -19.04 3.75
N ASP A 59 -11.36 -19.47 4.94
CA ASP A 59 -12.56 -20.30 5.09
C ASP A 59 -13.85 -19.54 4.74
N SER A 60 -13.94 -18.26 5.13
CA SER A 60 -15.11 -17.40 4.87
C SER A 60 -15.17 -16.84 3.45
N GLY A 61 -14.31 -17.28 2.54
CA GLY A 61 -14.29 -16.86 1.14
C GLY A 61 -13.72 -15.47 0.91
N ASN A 62 -12.96 -14.92 1.86
CA ASN A 62 -12.23 -13.67 1.70
C ASN A 62 -10.87 -13.89 1.03
N TYR A 63 -10.13 -12.81 0.81
CA TYR A 63 -8.85 -12.84 0.09
C TYR A 63 -7.70 -13.21 1.05
N ALA A 64 -7.07 -14.36 0.83
CA ALA A 64 -5.87 -14.78 1.56
C ALA A 64 -4.99 -15.64 0.64
N VAL A 65 -3.77 -15.15 0.34
CA VAL A 65 -2.87 -15.77 -0.64
C VAL A 65 -1.41 -15.75 -0.18
N GLY A 66 -0.64 -16.70 -0.69
CA GLY A 66 0.82 -16.73 -0.65
C GLY A 66 1.43 -16.53 -2.04
N ALA A 67 2.65 -16.01 -2.09
CA ALA A 67 3.49 -15.98 -3.28
C ALA A 67 4.66 -16.96 -3.11
N PHE A 68 4.77 -17.92 -4.02
CA PHE A 68 5.70 -19.04 -3.92
C PHE A 68 6.70 -19.03 -5.08
N ALA A 69 8.00 -19.04 -4.78
CA ALA A 69 9.08 -19.04 -5.76
C ALA A 69 9.63 -20.46 -6.01
N GLY A 70 9.94 -20.80 -7.26
CA GLY A 70 10.67 -22.03 -7.60
C GLY A 70 9.85 -23.34 -7.55
N GLY A 71 8.54 -23.28 -7.37
CA GLY A 71 7.66 -24.46 -7.26
C GLY A 71 7.01 -24.95 -8.54
N GLY A 72 7.19 -24.26 -9.68
CA GLY A 72 6.40 -24.52 -10.89
C GLY A 72 4.88 -24.40 -10.67
N ALA A 73 4.07 -24.91 -11.59
CA ALA A 73 2.61 -24.85 -11.51
C ALA A 73 1.99 -25.73 -10.40
N THR A 74 2.79 -26.55 -9.70
CA THR A 74 2.35 -27.50 -8.67
C THR A 74 2.51 -26.99 -7.22
N GLY A 75 2.93 -25.74 -7.03
CA GLY A 75 2.56 -24.99 -5.83
C GLY A 75 3.32 -25.22 -4.53
N HIS A 76 4.46 -25.92 -4.50
CA HIS A 76 5.24 -26.13 -3.26
C HIS A 76 6.58 -25.36 -3.25
N GLY A 77 6.59 -24.17 -3.86
CA GLY A 77 7.78 -23.31 -3.88
C GLY A 77 8.08 -22.68 -2.52
N ALA A 78 9.22 -22.00 -2.40
CA ALA A 78 9.53 -21.23 -1.20
C ALA A 78 8.56 -20.05 -1.07
N LEU A 79 7.89 -19.91 0.09
CA LEU A 79 7.06 -18.74 0.39
C LEU A 79 7.93 -17.47 0.44
N VAL A 80 7.61 -16.47 -0.38
CA VAL A 80 8.39 -15.23 -0.55
C VAL A 80 7.54 -13.96 -0.42
N GLY A 81 6.24 -14.10 -0.24
CA GLY A 81 5.31 -12.99 -0.03
C GLY A 81 3.92 -13.50 0.32
N GLY A 82 3.04 -12.61 0.73
CA GLY A 82 1.66 -12.93 1.04
C GLY A 82 0.79 -11.68 1.02
N ALA A 83 -0.51 -11.87 0.80
CA ALA A 83 -1.48 -10.79 0.89
C ALA A 83 -2.82 -11.30 1.43
N ALA A 84 -3.47 -10.47 2.24
CA ALA A 84 -4.77 -10.76 2.81
C ALA A 84 -5.67 -9.52 2.86
N GLY A 85 -6.97 -9.75 2.80
CA GLY A 85 -8.00 -8.72 2.74
C GLY A 85 -9.40 -9.29 2.83
N TRP A 86 -10.39 -8.42 2.98
CA TRP A 86 -11.78 -8.81 3.16
C TRP A 86 -12.73 -7.97 2.31
N LEU A 87 -13.95 -8.47 2.15
CA LEU A 87 -15.03 -7.73 1.49
C LEU A 87 -15.49 -6.57 2.39
N GLY A 88 -15.35 -5.35 1.89
CA GLY A 88 -15.91 -4.15 2.48
C GLY A 88 -17.21 -3.74 1.77
N THR A 89 -18.06 -3.01 2.50
CA THR A 89 -19.22 -2.30 1.93
C THR A 89 -19.20 -0.89 2.51
N ASP A 90 -19.31 0.12 1.65
CA ASP A 90 -19.39 1.50 2.13
C ASP A 90 -20.82 1.96 2.39
N VAL A 91 -20.96 3.20 2.87
CA VAL A 91 -22.25 3.80 3.23
C VAL A 91 -23.25 3.91 2.07
N SER A 92 -22.77 3.84 0.82
CA SER A 92 -23.63 3.83 -0.37
C SER A 92 -24.09 2.41 -0.75
N GLY A 93 -23.57 1.38 -0.08
CA GLY A 93 -23.79 -0.03 -0.41
C GLY A 93 -22.82 -0.57 -1.46
N ALA A 94 -21.85 0.23 -1.92
CA ALA A 94 -20.84 -0.24 -2.87
C ALA A 94 -19.88 -1.23 -2.19
N ARG A 95 -19.70 -2.39 -2.83
CA ARG A 95 -18.82 -3.46 -2.36
C ARG A 95 -17.42 -3.32 -2.98
N PHE A 96 -16.39 -3.60 -2.19
CA PHE A 96 -14.99 -3.52 -2.61
C PHE A 96 -14.12 -4.55 -1.88
N LEU A 97 -12.93 -4.82 -2.40
CA LEU A 97 -11.92 -5.58 -1.66
C LEU A 97 -11.10 -4.62 -0.80
N HIS A 98 -11.14 -4.77 0.52
CA HIS A 98 -10.16 -4.12 1.41
C HIS A 98 -8.86 -4.93 1.43
N SER A 99 -7.81 -4.43 0.79
CA SER A 99 -6.47 -5.03 0.82
C SER A 99 -5.76 -4.61 2.11
N HIS A 100 -5.87 -5.42 3.16
CA HIS A 100 -5.36 -5.07 4.49
C HIS A 100 -3.85 -5.13 4.59
N VAL A 101 -3.27 -6.28 4.23
CA VAL A 101 -1.85 -6.56 4.38
C VAL A 101 -1.33 -7.19 3.09
N ALA A 102 -0.18 -6.70 2.62
CA ALA A 102 0.52 -7.26 1.48
C ALA A 102 2.01 -7.00 1.64
N GLY A 103 2.81 -8.05 1.58
CA GLY A 103 4.23 -7.96 1.89
C GLY A 103 5.07 -8.94 1.09
N VAL A 104 6.33 -8.58 0.88
CA VAL A 104 7.33 -9.40 0.21
C VAL A 104 8.52 -9.55 1.13
N ARG A 105 9.01 -10.78 1.27
CA ARG A 105 10.17 -11.13 2.12
C ARG A 105 11.36 -10.19 1.83
N PRO A 106 12.06 -9.70 2.87
CA PRO A 106 13.31 -8.95 2.69
C PRO A 106 14.31 -9.70 1.78
N GLY A 107 15.06 -8.96 0.95
CA GLY A 107 15.99 -9.55 -0.03
C GLY A 107 15.34 -10.19 -1.27
N ARG A 108 14.01 -10.26 -1.34
CA ARG A 108 13.24 -10.65 -2.54
C ARG A 108 12.48 -9.49 -3.19
N GLN A 109 12.49 -8.31 -2.55
CA GLN A 109 11.91 -7.08 -3.06
C GLN A 109 12.57 -6.63 -4.39
N GLY A 110 11.90 -5.77 -5.15
CA GLY A 110 12.39 -5.28 -6.44
C GLY A 110 12.27 -6.27 -7.60
N ARG A 111 11.82 -7.51 -7.35
CA ARG A 111 11.70 -8.56 -8.38
C ARG A 111 10.31 -8.69 -9.02
N GLY A 112 9.42 -7.73 -8.80
CA GLY A 112 8.04 -7.75 -9.35
C GLY A 112 7.02 -8.55 -8.52
N ILE A 113 7.41 -9.18 -7.42
CA ILE A 113 6.52 -9.99 -6.56
C ILE A 113 5.36 -9.15 -6.00
N GLY A 114 5.63 -7.94 -5.52
CA GLY A 114 4.59 -7.04 -5.02
C GLY A 114 3.57 -6.65 -6.11
N SER A 115 4.03 -6.42 -7.34
CA SER A 115 3.14 -6.23 -8.49
C SER A 115 2.31 -7.49 -8.75
N ALA A 116 2.91 -8.68 -8.71
CA ALA A 116 2.17 -9.94 -8.91
C ALA A 116 1.07 -10.14 -7.86
N LEU A 117 1.36 -9.87 -6.58
CA LEU A 117 0.36 -9.89 -5.50
C LEU A 117 -0.80 -8.92 -5.77
N LYS A 118 -0.49 -7.66 -6.11
CA LYS A 118 -1.51 -6.65 -6.40
C LYS A 118 -2.35 -6.98 -7.63
N GLN A 119 -1.73 -7.46 -8.72
CA GLN A 119 -2.47 -7.86 -9.92
C GLN A 119 -3.42 -9.02 -9.59
N HIS A 120 -2.95 -10.04 -8.86
CA HIS A 120 -3.83 -11.12 -8.41
C HIS A 120 -4.97 -10.60 -7.52
N GLN A 121 -4.76 -9.59 -6.66
CA GLN A 121 -5.87 -8.95 -5.92
C GLN A 121 -6.90 -8.34 -6.86
N ARG A 122 -6.46 -7.63 -7.90
CA ARG A 122 -7.33 -7.01 -8.89
C ARG A 122 -8.12 -8.04 -9.68
N ASP A 123 -7.49 -9.15 -10.07
CA ASP A 123 -8.15 -10.21 -10.83
C ASP A 123 -9.13 -11.00 -9.97
N TRP A 124 -8.79 -11.28 -8.71
CA TRP A 124 -9.73 -11.86 -7.75
C TRP A 124 -10.93 -10.93 -7.54
N ALA A 125 -10.69 -9.63 -7.36
CA ALA A 125 -11.76 -8.65 -7.20
C ALA A 125 -12.68 -8.59 -8.43
N ARG A 126 -12.11 -8.70 -9.64
CA ARG A 126 -12.89 -8.79 -10.89
C ARG A 126 -13.80 -10.00 -10.91
N GLY A 127 -13.26 -11.19 -10.64
CA GLY A 127 -14.06 -12.40 -10.63
C GLY A 127 -15.09 -12.45 -9.50
N ALA A 128 -14.85 -11.71 -8.40
CA ALA A 128 -15.82 -11.50 -7.32
C ALA A 128 -16.88 -10.41 -7.63
N GLY A 129 -16.85 -9.82 -8.83
CA GLY A 129 -17.79 -8.78 -9.27
C GLY A 129 -17.61 -7.44 -8.54
N LEU A 130 -16.41 -7.14 -8.06
CA LEU A 130 -16.09 -5.90 -7.35
C LEU A 130 -15.50 -4.88 -8.32
N ALA A 131 -15.89 -3.61 -8.17
CA ALA A 131 -15.42 -2.53 -9.03
C ALA A 131 -14.03 -2.02 -8.67
N GLU A 132 -13.57 -2.23 -7.44
CA GLU A 132 -12.31 -1.67 -6.95
C GLU A 132 -11.70 -2.43 -5.77
N VAL A 133 -10.41 -2.19 -5.57
CA VAL A 133 -9.63 -2.58 -4.40
C VAL A 133 -9.25 -1.31 -3.64
N ARG A 134 -9.48 -1.29 -2.32
CA ARG A 134 -9.17 -0.16 -1.44
C ARG A 134 -8.14 -0.56 -0.37
N TRP A 135 -7.20 0.33 -0.06
CA TRP A 135 -6.26 0.15 1.06
C TRP A 135 -5.73 1.49 1.53
N THR A 136 -4.86 1.47 2.53
CA THR A 136 -4.16 2.65 2.98
C THR A 136 -2.65 2.42 2.99
N PHE A 137 -1.87 3.49 2.88
CA PHE A 137 -0.41 3.44 3.07
C PHE A 137 0.10 4.74 3.70
N ASP A 138 1.30 4.73 4.26
CA ASP A 138 1.96 5.94 4.76
C ASP A 138 2.43 6.82 3.59
N PRO A 139 1.87 8.03 3.39
CA PRO A 139 2.24 8.88 2.28
C PRO A 139 3.65 9.47 2.37
N LEU A 140 4.36 9.37 3.50
CA LEU A 140 5.78 9.73 3.57
C LEU A 140 6.71 8.65 3.04
N ILE A 141 6.26 7.38 2.96
CA ILE A 141 7.09 6.31 2.41
C ILE A 141 7.10 6.43 0.88
N ARG A 142 8.09 7.17 0.37
CA ARG A 142 8.24 7.55 -1.04
C ARG A 142 8.11 6.35 -2.00
N ARG A 143 8.75 5.22 -1.69
CA ARG A 143 8.64 3.99 -2.51
C ARG A 143 7.22 3.44 -2.58
N ASN A 144 6.44 3.56 -1.50
CA ASN A 144 5.04 3.15 -1.47
C ASN A 144 4.17 4.13 -2.25
N ALA A 145 4.43 5.44 -2.15
CA ALA A 145 3.74 6.43 -2.97
C ALA A 145 3.95 6.17 -4.48
N TRP A 146 5.20 5.96 -4.91
CA TRP A 146 5.52 5.59 -6.29
C TRP A 146 4.81 4.31 -6.73
N PHE A 147 4.90 3.25 -5.92
CA PHE A 147 4.30 1.96 -6.25
C PHE A 147 2.77 2.07 -6.37
N ASN A 148 2.11 2.65 -5.37
CA ASN A 148 0.64 2.69 -5.33
C ASN A 148 0.07 3.67 -6.36
N LEU A 149 0.61 4.88 -6.45
CA LEU A 149 0.02 5.94 -7.28
C LEU A 149 0.51 5.84 -8.74
N THR A 150 1.81 5.76 -8.96
CA THR A 150 2.37 5.80 -10.33
C THR A 150 2.41 4.44 -10.99
N ARG A 151 2.83 3.39 -10.27
CA ARG A 151 2.99 2.05 -10.88
C ARG A 151 1.68 1.29 -11.02
N LEU A 152 0.81 1.35 -10.01
CA LEU A 152 -0.51 0.71 -10.07
C LEU A 152 -1.58 1.62 -10.66
N GLY A 153 -1.45 2.94 -10.53
CA GLY A 153 -2.49 3.89 -10.91
C GLY A 153 -3.62 4.01 -9.87
N ALA A 154 -3.36 3.68 -8.60
CA ALA A 154 -4.34 3.90 -7.54
C ALA A 154 -4.44 5.41 -7.24
N VAL A 155 -5.64 5.87 -6.86
CA VAL A 155 -5.89 7.28 -6.56
C VAL A 155 -6.07 7.44 -5.07
N GLY A 156 -5.30 8.34 -4.45
CA GLY A 156 -5.51 8.75 -3.06
C GLY A 156 -6.72 9.66 -2.95
N VAL A 157 -7.74 9.20 -2.23
CA VAL A 157 -9.04 9.87 -2.13
C VAL A 157 -9.29 10.52 -0.78
N ARG A 158 -8.50 10.15 0.24
CA ARG A 158 -8.65 10.69 1.59
C ARG A 158 -7.35 10.58 2.36
N TYR A 159 -7.00 11.65 3.07
CA TYR A 159 -5.95 11.63 4.08
C TYR A 159 -6.55 11.47 5.48
N VAL A 160 -5.93 10.68 6.32
CA VAL A 160 -6.38 10.43 7.70
C VAL A 160 -5.19 10.47 8.62
N GLU A 161 -5.30 11.31 9.66
CA GLU A 161 -4.30 11.38 10.72
C GLU A 161 -4.44 10.18 11.66
N ASP A 162 -3.30 9.64 12.07
CA ASP A 162 -3.17 8.60 13.11
C ASP A 162 -4.17 7.44 12.99
N PHE A 163 -4.34 6.91 11.77
CA PHE A 163 -5.41 5.98 11.41
C PHE A 163 -5.41 4.69 12.24
N TYR A 164 -4.23 4.20 12.59
CA TYR A 164 -4.04 2.97 13.36
C TYR A 164 -3.59 3.23 14.81
N GLY A 165 -3.46 4.49 15.24
CA GLY A 165 -2.80 4.84 16.49
C GLY A 165 -1.30 4.52 16.46
N VAL A 166 -0.73 4.20 17.63
CA VAL A 166 0.69 3.85 17.76
C VAL A 166 0.93 2.41 17.28
N LEU A 167 1.80 2.23 16.29
CA LEU A 167 2.31 0.94 15.85
C LEU A 167 3.80 0.82 16.19
N ASP A 168 4.14 -0.18 17.01
CA ASP A 168 5.53 -0.47 17.41
C ASP A 168 6.15 -1.53 16.48
N ASP A 169 6.36 -1.15 15.22
CA ASP A 169 7.03 -1.96 14.21
C ASP A 169 8.18 -1.20 13.55
N ALA A 170 9.07 -1.88 12.81
CA ALA A 170 10.26 -1.24 12.25
C ALA A 170 9.96 -0.21 11.14
N VAL A 171 8.75 -0.23 10.57
CA VAL A 171 8.33 0.68 9.49
C VAL A 171 7.83 2.01 10.08
N ASN A 172 7.03 1.94 11.14
CA ASN A 172 6.43 3.10 11.79
C ASN A 172 7.33 3.63 12.92
N ALA A 173 8.11 2.78 13.59
CA ALA A 173 9.04 3.13 14.67
C ALA A 173 8.40 4.01 15.77
N GLY A 174 7.14 3.71 16.13
CA GLY A 174 6.37 4.47 17.12
C GLY A 174 5.87 5.85 16.66
N ASP A 175 6.07 6.21 15.38
CA ASP A 175 5.55 7.44 14.78
C ASP A 175 4.02 7.34 14.52
N GLN A 176 3.38 8.50 14.34
CA GLN A 176 1.94 8.59 14.09
C GLN A 176 1.58 7.97 12.73
N THR A 177 0.48 7.23 12.71
CA THR A 177 0.10 6.38 11.56
C THR A 177 -0.80 7.11 10.58
N ASP A 178 -0.32 8.22 10.04
CA ASP A 178 -1.07 8.90 8.99
C ASP A 178 -1.14 8.02 7.75
N ARG A 179 -2.32 8.05 7.13
CA ARG A 179 -2.66 7.15 6.04
C ARG A 179 -3.33 7.90 4.91
N LEU A 180 -2.79 7.69 3.72
CA LEU A 180 -3.48 8.00 2.48
C LEU A 180 -4.32 6.79 2.09
N VAL A 181 -5.64 6.97 2.08
CA VAL A 181 -6.61 5.98 1.62
C VAL A 181 -6.67 6.04 0.11
N VAL A 182 -6.42 4.91 -0.54
CA VAL A 182 -6.41 4.79 -1.99
C VAL A 182 -7.49 3.86 -2.49
N HIS A 183 -8.00 4.19 -3.67
CA HIS A 183 -8.90 3.37 -4.45
C HIS A 183 -8.20 2.97 -5.74
N TRP A 184 -8.36 1.71 -6.13
CA TRP A 184 -7.79 1.18 -7.36
C TRP A 184 -8.87 0.44 -8.13
N ALA A 185 -9.27 1.02 -9.25
CA ALA A 185 -10.31 0.46 -10.09
C ALA A 185 -9.89 -0.91 -10.63
N VAL A 186 -10.80 -1.88 -10.57
CA VAL A 186 -10.63 -3.20 -11.16
C VAL A 186 -10.72 -3.12 -12.67
N ASP A 187 -11.70 -2.37 -13.16
CA ASP A 187 -11.92 -2.12 -14.58
C ASP A 187 -11.74 -0.63 -14.86
N GLY A 188 -10.91 -0.32 -15.85
CA GLY A 188 -10.50 1.05 -16.17
C GLY A 188 -9.04 1.12 -16.61
N GLU A 189 -8.77 2.00 -17.57
CA GLU A 189 -7.40 2.40 -17.88
C GLU A 189 -6.77 3.03 -16.63
N PRO A 190 -5.46 2.85 -16.40
CA PRO A 190 -4.77 3.54 -15.32
C PRO A 190 -5.10 5.04 -15.39
N THR A 191 -5.75 5.57 -14.35
CA THR A 191 -5.96 7.02 -14.19
C THR A 191 -4.67 7.75 -13.85
N ALA A 192 -3.52 7.11 -14.03
CA ALA A 192 -2.25 7.79 -14.10
C ALA A 192 -2.33 8.70 -15.31
N GLU A 193 -2.83 9.92 -15.10
CA GLU A 193 -2.58 11.01 -16.01
C GLU A 193 -1.07 11.06 -16.19
N THR A 194 -0.62 10.58 -17.35
CA THR A 194 0.75 10.67 -17.85
C THR A 194 1.03 12.12 -18.26
N GLY A 195 0.68 13.05 -17.37
CA GLY A 195 1.19 14.41 -17.42
C GLY A 195 2.66 14.41 -17.02
N PRO A 196 3.47 15.35 -17.53
CA PRO A 196 4.87 15.43 -17.19
C PRO A 196 5.07 15.54 -15.67
N PRO A 197 6.14 14.94 -15.11
CA PRO A 197 6.50 15.08 -13.70
C PRO A 197 6.72 16.55 -13.39
N ALA A 198 5.99 17.09 -12.42
CA ALA A 198 6.14 18.45 -11.87
C ALA A 198 6.05 19.65 -12.85
N GLY A 199 5.88 19.45 -14.17
CA GLY A 199 6.02 20.50 -15.20
C GLY A 199 4.97 21.61 -15.21
N GLY A 200 4.03 21.61 -14.26
CA GLY A 200 2.99 22.63 -14.12
C GLY A 200 2.22 22.61 -12.80
N ALA A 201 2.56 21.69 -11.88
CA ALA A 201 1.97 21.65 -10.55
C ALA A 201 2.69 22.67 -9.64
N TYR A 202 1.93 23.42 -8.85
CA TYR A 202 2.47 24.45 -7.98
C TYR A 202 3.08 23.80 -6.72
N PRO A 203 4.38 24.00 -6.42
CA PRO A 203 5.00 23.40 -5.26
C PRO A 203 4.50 24.08 -3.98
N VAL A 204 4.09 23.29 -2.99
CA VAL A 204 3.55 23.77 -1.70
C VAL A 204 4.33 23.24 -0.49
N LEU A 205 5.11 22.19 -0.68
CA LEU A 205 6.00 21.60 0.32
C LEU A 205 7.27 21.14 -0.36
N ASP A 206 8.42 21.61 0.10
CA ASP A 206 9.75 21.29 -0.44
C ASP A 206 10.70 20.86 0.70
N THR A 207 11.98 20.66 0.39
CA THR A 207 13.05 20.37 1.33
C THR A 207 14.07 21.51 1.42
N ASP A 208 14.61 21.76 2.61
CA ASP A 208 15.78 22.62 2.82
C ASP A 208 17.09 21.87 2.50
N ARG A 209 18.21 22.57 2.64
CA ARG A 209 19.57 22.04 2.42
C ARG A 209 19.99 20.98 3.44
N ASP A 210 19.33 20.95 4.60
CA ASP A 210 19.59 20.03 5.69
C ASP A 210 18.63 18.82 5.67
N GLY A 211 17.78 18.72 4.63
CA GLY A 211 16.82 17.62 4.46
C GLY A 211 15.51 17.76 5.26
N GLY A 212 15.28 18.94 5.85
CA GLY A 212 14.04 19.27 6.57
C GLY A 212 12.93 19.78 5.64
N PRO A 213 11.65 19.67 6.05
CA PRO A 213 10.54 20.18 5.27
C PRO A 213 10.47 21.71 5.30
N VAL A 214 10.12 22.30 4.16
CA VAL A 214 9.83 23.73 4.01
C VAL A 214 8.46 23.88 3.37
N LEU A 215 7.51 24.44 4.11
CA LEU A 215 6.24 24.90 3.54
C LEU A 215 6.52 26.13 2.69
N LEU A 216 6.08 26.11 1.44
CA LEU A 216 6.29 27.22 0.53
C LEU A 216 5.15 28.23 0.70
N ASP A 217 5.52 29.48 0.95
CA ASP A 217 4.58 30.59 1.10
C ASP A 217 3.95 30.97 -0.25
N GLY A 218 2.68 31.36 -0.22
CA GLY A 218 1.92 31.83 -1.38
C GLY A 218 0.52 31.23 -1.45
N GLU A 219 -0.39 31.91 -2.14
CA GLU A 219 -1.70 31.36 -2.46
C GLU A 219 -1.55 30.49 -3.70
N PRO A 220 -1.71 29.15 -3.59
CA PRO A 220 -1.56 28.29 -4.75
C PRO A 220 -2.65 28.63 -5.78
N PRO A 221 -2.29 28.76 -7.07
CA PRO A 221 -3.27 29.04 -8.12
C PRO A 221 -4.27 27.89 -8.25
N ASP A 222 -5.37 28.13 -8.98
CA ASP A 222 -6.24 27.04 -9.40
C ASP A 222 -5.45 26.10 -10.33
N GLY A 223 -5.20 24.88 -9.85
CA GLY A 223 -4.40 23.89 -10.55
C GLY A 223 -3.87 22.81 -9.61
N ASP A 224 -3.01 21.97 -10.14
CA ASP A 224 -2.38 20.88 -9.39
C ASP A 224 -1.37 21.40 -8.38
N LEU A 225 -1.20 20.65 -7.29
CA LEU A 225 -0.20 20.93 -6.26
C LEU A 225 0.91 19.87 -6.28
N ALA A 226 2.12 20.27 -5.94
CA ALA A 226 3.26 19.37 -5.79
C ALA A 226 3.80 19.42 -4.36
N LEU A 227 4.00 18.25 -3.76
CA LEU A 227 4.58 18.09 -2.43
C LEU A 227 5.82 17.20 -2.53
N TRP A 228 6.95 17.68 -2.05
CA TRP A 228 8.13 16.84 -1.89
C TRP A 228 7.91 15.79 -0.80
N LEU A 229 8.28 14.55 -1.08
CA LEU A 229 8.38 13.50 -0.07
C LEU A 229 9.85 13.30 0.31
N PRO A 230 10.23 13.06 1.57
CA PRO A 230 11.62 12.71 1.88
C PRO A 230 12.07 11.44 1.14
N GLU A 231 13.38 11.30 0.88
CA GLU A 231 13.92 10.14 0.16
C GLU A 231 13.68 8.83 0.92
N ASP A 232 13.96 8.83 2.22
CA ASP A 232 13.78 7.67 3.10
C ASP A 232 13.31 8.13 4.49
N ILE A 233 12.00 8.26 4.67
CA ILE A 233 11.41 8.59 5.98
C ILE A 233 11.70 7.53 7.03
N GLU A 234 11.87 6.26 6.65
CA GLU A 234 12.10 5.17 7.59
C GLU A 234 13.52 5.25 8.17
N ALA A 235 14.51 5.65 7.36
CA ALA A 235 15.84 5.98 7.85
C ALA A 235 15.80 7.19 8.78
N LEU A 236 15.11 8.27 8.39
CA LEU A 236 14.98 9.48 9.22
C LEU A 236 14.36 9.16 10.59
N ARG A 237 13.31 8.33 10.66
CA ARG A 237 12.73 7.91 11.94
C ARG A 237 13.74 7.29 12.91
N ARG A 238 14.77 6.61 12.38
CA ARG A 238 15.84 5.99 13.17
C ARG A 238 17.00 6.91 13.48
N THR A 239 17.38 7.78 12.55
CA THR A 239 18.60 8.59 12.65
C THR A 239 18.35 10.02 13.12
N ASP A 240 17.18 10.58 12.82
CA ASP A 240 16.77 11.95 13.15
C ASP A 240 15.23 12.03 13.30
N ALA A 241 14.74 11.56 14.44
CA ALA A 241 13.30 11.52 14.73
C ALA A 241 12.67 12.93 14.75
N ASP A 242 13.44 13.98 15.03
CA ASP A 242 12.95 15.35 15.02
C ASP A 242 12.62 15.81 13.61
N VAL A 243 13.52 15.54 12.65
CA VAL A 243 13.25 15.80 11.22
C VAL A 243 12.07 14.97 10.72
N ALA A 244 11.97 13.69 11.09
CA ALA A 244 10.84 12.83 10.71
C ALA A 244 9.49 13.40 11.21
N ARG A 245 9.43 13.87 12.47
CA ARG A 245 8.23 14.51 13.03
C ARG A 245 7.89 15.82 12.33
N ARG A 246 8.89 16.64 11.98
CA ARG A 246 8.66 17.85 11.18
C ARG A 246 8.05 17.51 9.82
N TRP A 247 8.56 16.48 9.13
CA TRP A 247 8.00 16.03 7.84
C TRP A 247 6.54 15.62 7.96
N ARG A 248 6.18 14.87 9.00
CA ARG A 248 4.79 14.50 9.28
C ARG A 248 3.91 15.73 9.48
N ALA A 249 4.34 16.67 10.33
CA ALA A 249 3.60 17.89 10.59
C ALA A 249 3.40 18.76 9.33
N ALA A 250 4.45 18.92 8.52
CA ALA A 250 4.39 19.68 7.27
C ALA A 250 3.48 19.00 6.23
N GLN A 251 3.53 17.68 6.10
CA GLN A 251 2.63 16.94 5.22
C GLN A 251 1.16 17.10 5.62
N ARG A 252 0.83 17.06 6.93
CA ARG A 252 -0.53 17.34 7.43
C ARG A 252 -1.01 18.73 7.05
N ALA A 253 -0.16 19.73 7.26
CA ALA A 253 -0.48 21.13 6.98
C ALA A 253 -0.88 21.37 5.51
N VAL A 254 -0.41 20.52 4.59
CA VAL A 254 -0.81 20.57 3.18
C VAL A 254 -1.96 19.61 2.84
N LEU A 255 -1.85 18.33 3.21
CA LEU A 255 -2.79 17.31 2.75
C LEU A 255 -4.19 17.50 3.35
N VAL A 256 -4.30 17.84 4.64
CA VAL A 256 -5.61 18.04 5.29
C VAL A 256 -6.46 19.10 4.56
N PRO A 257 -5.99 20.35 4.35
CA PRO A 257 -6.77 21.35 3.63
C PRO A 257 -6.92 21.03 2.14
N ALA A 258 -5.92 20.40 1.49
CA ALA A 258 -6.03 20.03 0.08
C ALA A 258 -7.17 19.00 -0.14
N PHE A 259 -7.21 17.92 0.64
CA PHE A 259 -8.29 16.93 0.54
C PHE A 259 -9.67 17.53 0.88
N ALA A 260 -9.74 18.46 1.84
CA ALA A 260 -10.99 19.19 2.13
C ALA A 260 -11.47 20.06 0.94
N ARG A 261 -10.55 20.51 0.08
CA ARG A 261 -10.84 21.24 -1.17
C ARG A 261 -11.08 20.33 -2.38
N GLY A 262 -11.14 19.01 -2.17
CA GLY A 262 -11.44 18.02 -3.21
C GLY A 262 -10.23 17.52 -4.01
N TYR A 263 -9.01 17.87 -3.60
CA TYR A 263 -7.81 17.31 -4.24
C TYR A 263 -7.69 15.81 -4.00
N ARG A 264 -7.05 15.13 -4.95
CA ARG A 264 -6.73 13.70 -4.95
C ARG A 264 -5.25 13.53 -5.23
N ALA A 265 -4.61 12.56 -4.57
CA ALA A 265 -3.23 12.20 -4.88
C ALA A 265 -3.22 11.24 -6.08
N VAL A 266 -2.55 11.63 -7.17
CA VAL A 266 -2.69 10.93 -8.46
C VAL A 266 -1.39 10.29 -8.95
N SER A 267 -0.23 10.85 -8.62
CA SER A 267 1.06 10.30 -9.02
C SER A 267 2.19 10.78 -8.11
N LEU A 268 3.29 10.03 -8.12
CA LEU A 268 4.59 10.49 -7.69
C LEU A 268 5.51 10.61 -8.90
N SER A 269 6.23 11.71 -9.02
CA SER A 269 7.26 11.88 -10.04
C SER A 269 8.54 11.09 -9.71
N PRO A 270 9.40 10.78 -10.70
CA PRO A 270 10.64 10.03 -10.46
C PRO A 270 11.60 10.70 -9.48
N ASP A 271 11.57 12.04 -9.41
CA ASP A 271 12.39 12.87 -8.52
C ASP A 271 11.79 13.01 -7.10
N GLY A 272 10.53 12.63 -6.88
CA GLY A 272 9.94 12.50 -5.54
C GLY A 272 8.83 13.49 -5.19
N TRP A 273 8.25 14.17 -6.18
CA TRP A 273 7.10 15.06 -6.01
C TRP A 273 5.78 14.30 -6.09
N LEU A 274 5.01 14.36 -5.02
CA LEU A 274 3.62 13.90 -4.99
C LEU A 274 2.73 14.95 -5.66
N ARG A 275 2.03 14.57 -6.73
CA ARG A 275 1.07 15.42 -7.42
C ARG A 275 -0.32 15.24 -6.83
N LEU A 276 -0.94 16.35 -6.46
CA LEU A 276 -2.36 16.43 -6.12
C LEU A 276 -3.12 17.11 -7.28
N ALA A 277 -4.19 16.51 -7.75
CA ALA A 277 -5.07 17.04 -8.80
C ALA A 277 -6.52 17.13 -8.29
N ARG A 278 -7.31 18.05 -8.85
CA ARG A 278 -8.71 18.28 -8.45
C ARG A 278 -9.68 17.88 -9.55
#